data_AF-A0A930VVH5-F1
#
_entry.id   AF-A0A930VVH5-F1
#
_cell.length_a   1.000
_cell.length_b   1.000
_cell.length_c   1.000
_cell.angle_alpha   90.00
_cell.angle_beta   90.00
_cell.angle_gamma   90.00
#
_symmetry.space_group_name_H-M   'P 1'
#
loop_
_entity.id
_entity.type
_entity.pdbx_description
1 polymer ?
#
loop_
_entity_poly.entity_id
_entity_poly.type
_entity_poly.pdbx_seq_one_letter_code
_entity_poly.pdbx_strand_id
1 'polypeptide(L)'
;MKHVLKGALSKISCIVAALVLALTMVPANAFAAPTSTTDVADSKVTITDLLDGDKVEAYRIADADIDGANNLTYKMADNLPANYNTIEKLKAIASDGKNFTQGTAMQNAASAIAKSFSDANVASVATETAAAGKAELTLGSGYYLIRVTSTSGKTRVYQNMIVDVSPKAKANGNG
;
A
#
# COMPACT_ATOMS: atom_id res chain seq x y z
N MET A 1 6.21 -61.06 -36.26
CA MET A 1 5.10 -61.63 -35.45
C MET A 1 5.68 -62.18 -34.15
N LYS A 2 5.05 -61.83 -33.00
CA LYS A 2 5.18 -62.41 -31.63
C LYS A 2 6.46 -61.99 -30.86
N HIS A 3 6.41 -60.95 -30.00
CA HIS A 3 6.05 -60.97 -28.54
C HIS A 3 6.80 -62.05 -27.75
N VAL A 4 7.49 -61.75 -26.64
CA VAL A 4 7.02 -61.65 -25.22
C VAL A 4 8.23 -61.10 -24.40
N LEU A 5 8.25 -59.98 -23.66
CA LEU A 5 7.57 -59.51 -22.43
C LEU A 5 7.69 -60.41 -21.17
N LYS A 6 8.68 -60.16 -20.28
CA LYS A 6 8.50 -59.90 -18.81
C LYS A 6 9.76 -60.11 -17.96
N GLY A 7 9.92 -59.21 -17.00
CA GLY A 7 10.85 -59.24 -15.87
C GLY A 7 10.97 -57.82 -15.29
N ALA A 8 9.88 -57.26 -14.75
CA ALA A 8 9.50 -57.30 -13.33
C ALA A 8 10.37 -56.39 -12.40
N LEU A 9 9.74 -55.29 -11.96
CA LEU A 9 9.87 -54.59 -10.66
C LEU A 9 11.27 -54.14 -10.17
N SER A 10 11.43 -52.82 -9.97
CA SER A 10 11.46 -52.17 -8.63
C SER A 10 12.33 -50.89 -8.57
N LYS A 11 11.81 -49.86 -7.85
CA LYS A 11 12.49 -48.67 -7.24
C LYS A 11 12.72 -47.46 -8.18
N ILE A 12 11.88 -46.43 -8.15
CA ILE A 12 11.88 -45.25 -7.24
C ILE A 12 13.08 -44.30 -7.46
N SER A 13 12.74 -43.06 -7.81
CA SER A 13 13.49 -41.79 -7.64
C SER A 13 14.75 -41.53 -8.47
N CYS A 14 14.68 -40.50 -9.33
CA CYS A 14 15.28 -39.20 -9.01
C CYS A 14 14.80 -38.14 -10.03
N ILE A 15 13.85 -37.29 -9.63
CA ILE A 15 13.51 -36.05 -10.32
C ILE A 15 14.59 -35.05 -9.91
N VAL A 16 15.48 -34.65 -10.82
CA VAL A 16 16.37 -33.52 -10.59
C VAL A 16 15.60 -32.25 -10.91
N ALA A 17 14.97 -31.69 -9.88
CA ALA A 17 14.42 -30.35 -9.91
C ALA A 17 15.59 -29.35 -9.97
N ALA A 18 15.66 -28.56 -11.04
CA ALA A 18 16.56 -27.43 -11.13
C ALA A 18 16.10 -26.36 -10.12
N LEU A 19 16.85 -26.19 -9.04
CA LEU A 19 16.72 -25.05 -8.12
C LEU A 19 17.19 -23.78 -8.85
N VAL A 20 16.23 -22.96 -9.29
CA VAL A 20 16.51 -21.54 -9.56
C VAL A 20 16.63 -20.85 -8.20
N LEU A 21 17.86 -20.47 -7.82
CA LEU A 21 18.07 -19.47 -6.77
C LEU A 21 17.56 -18.12 -7.31
N ALA A 22 16.28 -17.85 -7.11
CA ALA A 22 15.78 -16.49 -7.18
C ALA A 22 16.30 -15.76 -5.93
N LEU A 23 17.37 -14.97 -6.09
CA LEU A 23 17.72 -13.93 -5.15
C LEU A 23 16.54 -12.95 -5.11
N THR A 24 15.58 -13.19 -4.22
CA THR A 24 14.56 -12.19 -3.91
C THR A 24 15.29 -11.07 -3.18
N MET A 25 15.65 -10.03 -3.92
CA MET A 25 15.96 -8.73 -3.33
C MET A 25 14.69 -8.26 -2.64
N VAL A 26 14.52 -8.66 -1.38
CA VAL A 26 13.53 -8.01 -0.50
C VAL A 26 13.94 -6.54 -0.48
N PRO A 27 13.08 -5.60 -0.86
CA PRO A 27 13.39 -4.20 -0.68
C PRO A 27 13.74 -4.02 0.79
N ALA A 28 14.95 -3.52 1.07
CA ALA A 28 15.26 -3.06 2.41
C ALA A 28 14.20 -2.03 2.74
N ASN A 29 13.35 -2.32 3.72
CA ASN A 29 12.40 -1.36 4.29
C ASN A 29 13.22 -0.22 4.88
N ALA A 30 13.63 0.72 4.04
CA ALA A 30 14.13 2.00 4.46
C ALA A 30 12.96 2.68 5.15
N PHE A 31 13.06 2.78 6.47
CA PHE A 31 12.18 3.64 7.25
C PHE A 31 12.22 5.02 6.59
N ALA A 32 11.05 5.62 6.35
CA ALA A 32 11.01 7.01 5.97
C ALA A 32 11.64 7.81 7.13
N ALA A 33 12.54 8.72 6.79
CA ALA A 33 13.11 9.59 7.82
C ALA A 33 12.00 10.55 8.27
N PRO A 34 11.88 10.82 9.59
CA PRO A 34 11.01 11.87 10.10
C PRO A 34 11.29 13.15 9.33
N THR A 35 10.22 13.83 8.92
CA THR A 35 10.31 15.01 8.06
C THR A 35 10.76 16.26 8.82
N SER A 36 10.69 16.21 10.16
CA SER A 36 11.19 17.22 11.09
C SER A 36 11.69 16.60 12.40
N THR A 37 12.31 17.41 13.26
CA THR A 37 12.77 16.99 14.60
C THR A 37 11.64 16.70 15.59
N THR A 38 10.43 17.14 15.26
CA THR A 38 9.21 17.01 16.09
C THR A 38 8.21 16.04 15.47
N ASP A 39 8.50 15.49 14.29
CA ASP A 39 7.68 14.50 13.61
C ASP A 39 7.66 13.17 14.40
N VAL A 40 6.52 12.49 14.31
CA VAL A 40 6.29 11.21 14.96
C VAL A 40 6.90 10.10 14.12
N ALA A 41 7.42 9.06 14.79
CA ALA A 41 7.98 7.90 14.11
C ALA A 41 6.99 7.26 13.15
N ASP A 42 7.52 6.73 12.04
CA ASP A 42 6.77 6.01 11.02
C ASP A 42 5.84 4.93 11.58
N SER A 43 4.71 4.77 10.91
CA SER A 43 3.72 3.76 11.21
C SER A 43 3.74 2.63 10.18
N LYS A 44 3.58 1.40 10.66
CA LYS A 44 3.30 0.25 9.80
C LYS A 44 1.83 0.23 9.41
N VAL A 45 1.55 0.28 8.12
CA VAL A 45 0.22 0.15 7.54
C VAL A 45 0.11 -1.19 6.83
N THR A 46 -0.77 -2.06 7.33
CA THR A 46 -1.01 -3.38 6.74
C THR A 46 -2.21 -3.31 5.80
N ILE A 47 -2.00 -3.67 4.54
CA ILE A 47 -3.04 -3.88 3.55
C ILE A 47 -3.29 -5.39 3.45
N THR A 48 -4.53 -5.81 3.63
CA THR A 48 -4.94 -7.23 3.65
C THR A 48 -5.86 -7.56 2.48
N ASP A 49 -6.21 -8.84 2.33
CA ASP A 49 -7.08 -9.34 1.27
C ASP A 49 -6.48 -9.10 -0.14
N LEU A 50 -5.18 -9.32 -0.23
CA LEU A 50 -4.41 -9.23 -1.46
C LEU A 50 -4.19 -10.62 -2.06
N LEU A 51 -3.88 -10.68 -3.36
CA LEU A 51 -3.32 -11.89 -3.96
C LEU A 51 -1.80 -11.79 -3.93
N ASP A 52 -1.14 -12.93 -3.71
CA ASP A 52 0.31 -12.98 -3.71
C ASP A 52 0.87 -12.51 -5.07
N GLY A 53 1.86 -11.63 -5.01
CA GLY A 53 2.45 -10.96 -6.16
C GLY A 53 1.83 -9.61 -6.51
N ASP A 54 0.65 -9.25 -5.99
CA ASP A 54 0.05 -7.94 -6.23
C ASP A 54 0.97 -6.82 -5.73
N LYS A 55 1.07 -5.74 -6.51
CA LYS A 55 1.90 -4.58 -6.15
C LYS A 55 1.07 -3.57 -5.41
N VAL A 56 1.50 -3.18 -4.22
CA VAL A 56 0.88 -2.13 -3.40
C VAL A 56 1.78 -0.91 -3.41
N GLU A 57 1.22 0.25 -3.74
CA GLU A 57 1.94 1.51 -3.84
C GLU A 57 1.23 2.58 -3.01
N ALA A 58 2.01 3.34 -2.25
CA ALA A 58 1.53 4.48 -1.49
C ALA A 58 2.01 5.79 -2.14
N TYR A 59 1.09 6.74 -2.31
CA TYR A 59 1.37 8.07 -2.82
C TYR A 59 0.95 9.09 -1.76
N ARG A 60 1.88 9.95 -1.34
CA ARG A 60 1.60 10.94 -0.29
C ARG A 60 0.67 12.03 -0.84
N ILE A 61 -0.46 12.23 -0.17
CA ILE A 61 -1.44 13.28 -0.45
C ILE A 61 -1.15 14.52 0.40
N ALA A 62 -0.86 14.30 1.69
CA ALA A 62 -0.48 15.36 2.60
C ALA A 62 0.52 14.81 3.61
N ASP A 63 1.61 15.55 3.81
CA ASP A 63 2.60 15.29 4.84
C ASP A 63 2.11 15.94 6.13
N ALA A 64 1.99 15.18 7.22
CA ALA A 64 1.58 15.72 8.50
C ALA A 64 2.80 15.90 9.41
N ASP A 65 2.93 17.05 10.05
CA ASP A 65 4.06 17.37 10.93
C ASP A 65 3.59 18.10 12.18
N ILE A 66 4.31 17.92 13.29
CA ILE A 66 4.07 18.66 14.53
C ILE A 66 4.99 19.87 14.54
N ASP A 67 4.42 21.08 14.59
CA ASP A 67 5.22 22.31 14.67
C ASP A 67 5.86 22.50 16.05
N GLY A 68 6.75 23.50 16.18
CA GLY A 68 7.40 23.84 17.45
C GLY A 68 6.45 24.32 18.56
N ALA A 69 5.17 24.54 18.26
CA ALA A 69 4.11 24.87 19.21
C ALA A 69 3.18 23.67 19.50
N ASN A 70 3.56 22.47 19.06
CA ASN A 70 2.80 21.21 19.19
C ASN A 70 1.46 21.19 18.44
N ASN A 71 1.33 21.94 17.34
CA ASN A 71 0.17 21.85 16.46
C ASN A 71 0.43 20.90 15.30
N LEU A 72 -0.61 20.13 14.93
CA LEU A 72 -0.57 19.28 13.75
C LEU A 72 -0.78 20.14 12.49
N THR A 73 0.25 20.23 11.67
CA THR A 73 0.28 20.96 10.40
C THR A 73 0.32 19.99 9.23
N TYR A 74 -0.09 20.46 8.04
CA TYR A 74 -0.13 19.64 6.85
C TYR A 74 0.46 20.36 5.65
N LYS A 75 1.40 19.68 4.97
CA LYS A 75 1.91 20.10 3.66
C LYS A 75 1.26 19.23 2.58
N MET A 76 0.37 19.85 1.80
CA MET A 76 -0.32 19.18 0.70
C MET A 76 0.67 18.83 -0.43
N ALA A 77 0.45 17.71 -1.09
CA ALA A 77 1.18 17.33 -2.30
C ALA A 77 0.80 18.23 -3.47
N ASP A 78 1.74 18.39 -4.41
CA ASP A 78 1.48 19.05 -5.69
C ASP A 78 0.54 18.19 -6.56
N ASN A 79 -0.05 18.80 -7.58
CA ASN A 79 -0.92 18.13 -8.55
C ASN A 79 -2.18 17.48 -7.94
N LEU A 80 -2.64 17.97 -6.79
CA LEU A 80 -3.94 17.59 -6.25
C LEU A 80 -5.07 18.30 -7.00
N PRO A 81 -6.20 17.61 -7.28
CA PRO A 81 -7.38 18.26 -7.80
C PRO A 81 -7.85 19.39 -6.89
N ALA A 82 -8.41 20.46 -7.46
CA ALA A 82 -8.85 21.64 -6.70
C ALA A 82 -9.88 21.31 -5.59
N ASN A 83 -10.65 20.23 -5.73
CA ASN A 83 -11.61 19.78 -4.72
C ASN A 83 -10.97 19.04 -3.53
N TYR A 84 -9.68 18.70 -3.61
CA TYR A 84 -8.97 17.87 -2.61
C TYR A 84 -7.57 18.42 -2.28
N ASN A 85 -7.30 19.68 -2.63
CA ASN A 85 -5.97 20.30 -2.49
C ASN A 85 -5.73 21.01 -1.15
N THR A 86 -6.63 20.88 -0.18
CA THR A 86 -6.42 21.36 1.20
C THR A 86 -6.83 20.29 2.20
N ILE A 87 -6.31 20.38 3.42
CA ILE A 87 -6.58 19.40 4.47
C ILE A 87 -8.04 19.42 4.92
N GLU A 88 -8.68 20.60 4.97
CA GLU A 88 -10.08 20.76 5.35
C GLU A 88 -10.99 20.05 4.35
N LYS A 89 -10.68 20.14 3.06
CA LYS A 89 -11.41 19.45 2.01
C LYS A 89 -11.28 17.93 2.12
N LEU A 90 -10.09 17.41 2.45
CA LEU A 90 -9.89 15.97 2.68
C LEU A 90 -10.61 15.47 3.92
N LYS A 91 -10.51 16.20 5.04
CA LYS A 91 -11.17 15.83 6.32
C LYS A 91 -12.70 15.88 6.23
N ALA A 92 -13.24 16.71 5.36
CA ALA A 92 -14.68 16.80 5.12
C ALA A 92 -15.24 15.60 4.34
N ILE A 93 -14.40 14.75 3.73
CA ILE A 93 -14.86 13.58 3.00
C ILE A 93 -15.34 12.53 3.99
N ALA A 94 -16.61 12.14 3.90
CA ALA A 94 -17.15 11.05 4.68
C ALA A 94 -16.39 9.75 4.39
N SER A 95 -15.87 9.11 5.45
CA SER A 95 -15.22 7.81 5.34
C SER A 95 -16.25 6.71 5.07
N ASP A 96 -15.90 5.78 4.19
CA ASP A 96 -16.68 4.56 3.94
C ASP A 96 -16.46 3.50 5.05
N GLY A 97 -15.56 3.78 6.00
CA GLY A 97 -15.18 2.85 7.06
C GLY A 97 -14.59 1.57 6.46
N LYS A 98 -15.22 0.43 6.76
CA LYS A 98 -14.84 -0.89 6.24
C LYS A 98 -15.75 -1.38 5.12
N ASN A 99 -16.72 -0.58 4.70
CA ASN A 99 -17.73 -0.98 3.72
C ASN A 99 -17.29 -0.60 2.31
N PHE A 100 -17.45 -1.51 1.36
CA PHE A 100 -17.31 -1.19 -0.05
C PHE A 100 -18.65 -0.69 -0.57
N THR A 101 -18.73 0.60 -0.89
CA THR A 101 -19.89 1.21 -1.54
C THR A 101 -19.44 1.98 -2.76
N GLN A 102 -20.05 1.71 -3.91
CA GLN A 102 -19.74 2.44 -5.14
C GLN A 102 -20.44 3.81 -5.15
N GLY A 103 -19.79 4.80 -5.76
CA GLY A 103 -20.28 6.17 -5.89
C GLY A 103 -20.13 7.03 -4.64
N THR A 104 -19.43 6.55 -3.61
CA THR A 104 -19.21 7.33 -2.37
C THR A 104 -18.29 8.52 -2.59
N ALA A 105 -18.37 9.50 -1.69
CA ALA A 105 -17.47 10.64 -1.70
C ALA A 105 -15.99 10.22 -1.59
N MET A 106 -15.68 9.24 -0.73
CA MET A 106 -14.33 8.72 -0.56
C MET A 106 -13.85 7.98 -1.81
N GLN A 107 -14.68 7.14 -2.43
CA GLN A 107 -14.33 6.49 -3.71
C GLN A 107 -14.02 7.52 -4.79
N ASN A 108 -14.88 8.52 -4.94
CA ASN A 108 -14.75 9.55 -5.98
C ASN A 108 -13.48 10.38 -5.75
N ALA A 109 -13.20 10.74 -4.49
CA ALA A 109 -11.97 11.44 -4.12
C ALA A 109 -10.71 10.61 -4.43
N ALA A 110 -10.67 9.36 -3.98
CA ALA A 110 -9.54 8.46 -4.23
C ALA A 110 -9.30 8.27 -5.73
N SER A 111 -10.37 8.15 -6.52
CA SER A 111 -10.30 8.00 -7.98
C SER A 111 -9.79 9.28 -8.67
N ALA A 112 -10.28 10.45 -8.26
CA ALA A 112 -9.85 11.73 -8.81
C ALA A 112 -8.37 12.04 -8.49
N ILE A 113 -7.94 11.78 -7.25
CA ILE A 113 -6.54 11.96 -6.84
C ILE A 113 -5.65 10.96 -7.59
N ALA A 114 -6.04 9.68 -7.69
CA ALA A 114 -5.28 8.68 -8.43
C ALA A 114 -5.10 9.05 -9.91
N LYS A 115 -6.16 9.57 -10.54
CA LYS A 115 -6.09 10.08 -11.91
C LYS A 115 -5.11 11.24 -12.02
N SER A 116 -5.24 12.24 -11.15
CA SER A 116 -4.36 13.42 -11.16
C SER A 116 -2.88 13.05 -10.98
N PHE A 117 -2.59 12.15 -10.04
CA PHE A 117 -1.23 11.66 -9.80
C PHE A 117 -0.69 10.82 -10.95
N SER A 118 -1.53 10.03 -11.62
CA SER A 118 -1.12 9.25 -12.80
C SER A 118 -0.82 10.18 -13.99
N ASP A 119 -1.70 11.15 -14.24
CA ASP A 119 -1.53 12.13 -15.33
C ASP A 119 -0.25 12.96 -15.13
N ALA A 120 0.10 13.27 -13.87
CA ALA A 120 1.30 14.00 -13.50
C ALA A 120 2.55 13.12 -13.26
N ASN A 121 2.46 11.80 -13.43
CA ASN A 121 3.55 10.84 -13.17
C ASN A 121 4.17 10.98 -11.76
N VAL A 122 3.35 11.22 -10.74
CA VAL A 122 3.79 11.28 -9.34
C VAL A 122 4.34 9.92 -8.93
N ALA A 123 5.55 9.89 -8.35
CA ALA A 123 6.15 8.67 -7.85
C ALA A 123 5.52 8.21 -6.53
N SER A 124 5.38 6.91 -6.35
CA SER A 124 5.04 6.33 -5.04
C SER A 124 6.16 6.57 -4.05
N VAL A 125 5.81 6.90 -2.81
CA VAL A 125 6.78 7.07 -1.71
C VAL A 125 7.09 5.77 -0.98
N ALA A 126 6.23 4.76 -1.14
CA ALA A 126 6.48 3.39 -0.69
C ALA A 126 5.87 2.40 -1.67
N THR A 127 6.50 1.23 -1.80
CA THR A 127 6.04 0.13 -2.63
C THR A 127 6.32 -1.16 -1.90
N GLU A 128 5.36 -2.08 -1.93
CA GLU A 128 5.52 -3.44 -1.44
C GLU A 128 4.85 -4.45 -2.36
N THR A 129 5.35 -5.69 -2.31
CA THR A 129 4.72 -6.82 -2.99
C THR A 129 3.96 -7.66 -1.98
N ALA A 130 2.70 -7.95 -2.30
CA ALA A 130 1.86 -8.76 -1.45
C ALA A 130 2.38 -10.20 -1.35
N ALA A 131 2.43 -10.72 -0.12
CA ALA A 131 2.76 -12.09 0.19
C ALA A 131 1.91 -12.58 1.36
N ALA A 132 1.49 -13.84 1.33
CA ALA A 132 0.56 -14.42 2.30
C ALA A 132 -0.72 -13.57 2.47
N GLY A 133 -1.23 -13.03 1.36
CA GLY A 133 -2.47 -12.24 1.33
C GLY A 133 -2.40 -10.84 1.94
N LYS A 134 -1.20 -10.31 2.21
CA LYS A 134 -1.00 -8.97 2.78
C LYS A 134 0.25 -8.25 2.25
N ALA A 135 0.30 -6.95 2.43
CA ALA A 135 1.48 -6.10 2.24
C ALA A 135 1.63 -5.12 3.42
N GLU A 136 2.86 -4.87 3.87
CA GLU A 136 3.14 -4.01 5.02
C GLU A 136 3.97 -2.81 4.59
N LEU A 137 3.31 -1.65 4.44
CA LEU A 137 3.97 -0.40 4.10
C LEU A 137 4.46 0.29 5.37
N THR A 138 5.66 0.87 5.32
CA THR A 138 6.14 1.78 6.37
C THR A 138 5.96 3.20 5.86
N LEU A 139 5.11 3.98 6.53
CA LEU A 139 4.70 5.31 6.09
C LEU A 139 4.91 6.33 7.22
N GLY A 140 5.41 7.50 6.86
CA GLY A 140 5.45 8.65 7.77
C GLY A 140 4.07 9.23 8.03
N SER A 141 3.98 10.18 8.95
CA SER A 141 2.76 10.89 9.32
C SER A 141 2.07 11.56 8.10
N GLY A 142 0.78 11.30 7.88
CA GLY A 142 0.02 12.01 6.84
C GLY A 142 -1.09 11.23 6.15
N TYR A 143 -1.59 11.80 5.05
CA TYR A 143 -2.61 11.20 4.19
C TYR A 143 -1.97 10.55 2.98
N TYR A 144 -2.39 9.33 2.66
CA TYR A 144 -1.85 8.55 1.55
C TYR A 144 -2.95 7.97 0.68
N LEU A 145 -2.74 8.02 -0.64
CA LEU A 145 -3.45 7.21 -1.61
C LEU A 145 -2.76 5.85 -1.70
N ILE A 146 -3.50 4.78 -1.48
CA ILE A 146 -3.04 3.41 -1.69
C ILE A 146 -3.64 2.89 -3.00
N ARG A 147 -2.76 2.41 -3.88
CA ARG A 147 -3.12 1.75 -5.13
C ARG A 147 -2.60 0.33 -5.10
N VAL A 148 -3.45 -0.60 -5.53
CA VAL A 148 -3.08 -2.01 -5.69
C VAL A 148 -3.20 -2.36 -7.15
N THR A 149 -2.10 -2.81 -7.74
CA THR A 149 -2.07 -3.32 -9.12
C THR A 149 -1.96 -4.82 -9.06
N SER A 150 -2.99 -5.52 -9.55
CA SER A 150 -2.90 -6.98 -9.59
C SER A 150 -1.95 -7.43 -10.70
N THR A 151 -1.02 -8.32 -10.35
CA THR A 151 -0.07 -8.93 -11.28
C THR A 151 -0.39 -10.41 -11.52
N SER A 152 -1.33 -10.96 -10.75
CA SER A 152 -1.67 -12.39 -10.71
C SER A 152 -2.42 -12.92 -11.94
N GLY A 153 -2.74 -12.06 -12.92
CA GLY A 153 -3.51 -12.41 -14.11
C GLY A 153 -4.99 -12.74 -13.84
N LYS A 154 -5.46 -12.60 -12.59
CA LYS A 154 -6.87 -12.75 -12.23
C LYS A 154 -7.61 -11.43 -12.42
N THR A 155 -8.90 -11.49 -12.79
CA THR A 155 -9.77 -10.32 -13.01
C THR A 155 -10.20 -9.65 -11.70
N ARG A 156 -9.27 -9.40 -10.78
CA ARG A 156 -9.54 -8.71 -9.51
C ARG A 156 -9.25 -7.22 -9.69
N VAL A 157 -10.25 -6.40 -9.42
CA VAL A 157 -10.13 -4.95 -9.41
C VAL A 157 -10.10 -4.48 -7.96
N TYR A 158 -9.08 -3.71 -7.63
CA TYR A 158 -8.96 -3.06 -6.34
C TYR A 158 -9.45 -1.62 -6.42
N GLN A 159 -10.12 -1.17 -5.36
CA GLN A 159 -10.46 0.23 -5.21
C GLN A 159 -9.26 1.01 -4.68
N ASN A 160 -9.05 2.22 -5.19
CA ASN A 160 -8.08 3.12 -4.58
C ASN A 160 -8.56 3.53 -3.18
N MET A 161 -7.65 3.55 -2.21
CA MET A 161 -7.99 3.88 -0.82
C MET A 161 -7.26 5.16 -0.40
N ILE A 162 -7.90 5.97 0.45
CA ILE A 162 -7.22 7.05 1.18
C ILE A 162 -7.07 6.61 2.63
N VAL A 163 -5.84 6.65 3.15
CA VAL A 163 -5.51 6.27 4.52
C VAL A 163 -4.94 7.49 5.25
N ASP A 164 -5.44 7.73 6.46
CA ASP A 164 -4.92 8.73 7.39
C ASP A 164 -3.98 8.04 8.40
N VAL A 165 -2.70 8.38 8.32
CA VAL A 165 -1.60 7.91 9.17
C VAL A 165 -1.10 9.06 10.05
N SER A 166 -1.85 10.17 10.14
CA SER A 166 -1.46 11.31 10.98
C SER A 166 -1.46 10.91 12.47
N PRO A 167 -0.50 11.40 13.27
CA PRO A 167 -0.50 11.17 14.69
C PRO A 167 -1.76 11.78 15.31
N LYS A 168 -2.40 11.01 16.19
CA LYS A 168 -3.50 11.52 17.02
C LYS A 168 -2.89 12.08 18.29
N ALA A 169 -3.19 13.35 18.58
CA ALA A 169 -2.91 13.90 19.91
C ALA A 169 -3.58 12.98 20.95
N LYS A 170 -2.81 12.49 21.91
CA LYS A 170 -3.41 11.88 23.10
C LYS A 170 -4.23 12.96 23.78
N ALA A 171 -5.48 12.68 24.13
CA ALA A 171 -6.19 13.52 25.09
C ALA A 171 -5.30 13.59 26.35
N ASN A 172 -4.86 14.80 26.71
CA ASN A 172 -3.94 15.00 27.83
C ASN A 172 -4.50 14.35 29.12
N GLY A 173 -3.72 13.47 29.75
CA GLY A 173 -3.74 13.14 31.18
C GLY A 173 -4.93 12.29 31.71
N ASN A 174 -4.67 11.02 32.02
CA ASN A 174 -4.83 10.41 33.35
C ASN A 174 -4.62 8.89 33.27
N GLY A 175 -3.45 8.45 33.73
CA GLY A 175 -3.22 7.12 34.28
C GLY A 175 -2.86 7.27 35.74
#